data_AF-F5LC83-F1
#
_entry.id   AF-F5LC83-F1
#
_cell.length_a   1.000
_cell.length_b   1.000
_cell.length_c   1.000
_cell.angle_alpha   90.00
_cell.angle_beta   90.00
_cell.angle_gamma   90.00
#
_symmetry.space_group_name_H-M   'P 1'
#
loop_
_entity.id
_entity.type
_entity.pdbx_description
1 polymer ?
#
loop_
_entity_poly.entity_id
_entity_poly.type
_entity_poly.pdbx_seq_one_letter_code
_entity_poly.pdbx_strand_id
1 'polypeptide(L)'
;MNHSNITRGKAESLDRFLLRIGNDKELYGLENWHQIRDVMNAESNEDFSESKWRKDYHLLKRGYDLHQTEISSDEIVMLHEEKKLEAQKEYKKIQAVKNELNKNLNKAARREVMWDMIKDSIEKIPVPKFQPIIYPPTRDKVGVLSFADIHFGKYFKSLKNEYSEDIARDRMSLLMGNTLEIIRQHGFEHIHIINAADSIEGMTLRTSQLQSIQSGIIDQTIKFSKFIASWLNVLSQYVRITYHHVPSANHSEIRPFNSNRGEYPSEDLEKVIMNYVHDVLENNPRIEVPLYDKDYVKLDVFGYKLWALHGHQLRGKKNAIRDLSVLHREFIDYLYIAHFHHGGTLTVGEGLTNDIEIIQIPSVMGSDEYSDSLMTGAKAGANFSVFEKDKGRSISYSIKLN
;
A
#
# COMPACT_ATOMS: atom_id res chain seq x y z
N MET A 1 -14.10 -53.48 -79.77
CA MET A 1 -14.63 -52.19 -79.26
C MET A 1 -13.45 -51.39 -78.71
N ASN A 2 -13.48 -50.07 -78.89
CA ASN A 2 -12.37 -49.12 -78.75
C ASN A 2 -11.62 -49.15 -77.39
N HIS A 3 -10.31 -49.38 -77.41
CA HIS A 3 -9.40 -49.21 -76.25
C HIS A 3 -8.91 -47.75 -76.06
N SER A 4 -9.51 -46.78 -76.74
CA SER A 4 -8.94 -45.45 -76.99
C SER A 4 -9.21 -44.36 -75.95
N ASN A 5 -9.43 -44.68 -74.66
CA ASN A 5 -9.73 -43.63 -73.65
C ASN A 5 -9.17 -43.85 -72.22
N ILE A 6 -8.10 -44.64 -72.05
CA ILE A 6 -7.43 -44.80 -70.74
C ILE A 6 -6.12 -43.99 -70.78
N THR A 7 -6.09 -42.85 -70.11
CA THR A 7 -4.92 -41.94 -70.08
C THR A 7 -4.52 -41.58 -68.65
N ARG A 8 -3.27 -41.12 -68.49
CA ARG A 8 -2.72 -40.69 -67.21
C ARG A 8 -3.21 -39.29 -66.83
N GLY A 9 -3.63 -39.10 -65.58
CA GLY A 9 -4.01 -37.77 -65.09
C GLY A 9 -2.82 -36.79 -65.05
N LYS A 10 -3.05 -35.49 -65.28
CA LYS A 10 -1.97 -34.47 -65.39
C LYS A 10 -1.02 -34.38 -64.17
N ALA A 11 -1.48 -34.75 -62.98
CA ALA A 11 -0.70 -34.76 -61.73
C ALA A 11 -0.40 -36.18 -61.20
N GLU A 12 -0.77 -37.22 -61.96
CA GLU A 12 -0.60 -38.63 -61.57
C GLU A 12 0.78 -39.12 -62.04
N SER A 13 1.61 -39.67 -61.14
CA SER A 13 2.87 -40.29 -61.56
C SER A 13 2.62 -41.57 -62.36
N LEU A 14 3.57 -41.97 -63.20
CA LEU A 14 3.46 -43.19 -64.01
C LEU A 14 3.24 -44.44 -63.15
N ASP A 15 3.88 -44.52 -61.98
CA ASP A 15 3.71 -45.61 -61.03
C ASP A 15 2.30 -45.66 -60.41
N ARG A 16 1.73 -44.49 -60.08
CA ARG A 16 0.34 -44.42 -59.59
C ARG A 16 -0.66 -44.80 -60.68
N PHE A 17 -0.37 -44.42 -61.91
CA PHE A 17 -1.17 -44.80 -63.06
C PHE A 17 -1.16 -46.32 -63.29
N LEU A 18 0.02 -46.95 -63.24
CA LEU A 18 0.19 -48.40 -63.34
C LEU A 18 -0.55 -49.16 -62.22
N LEU A 19 -0.47 -48.66 -60.98
CA LEU A 19 -1.21 -49.20 -59.84
C LEU A 19 -2.73 -49.12 -60.03
N ARG A 20 -3.23 -47.99 -60.53
CA ARG A 20 -4.66 -47.76 -60.78
C ARG A 20 -5.20 -48.72 -61.83
N ILE A 21 -4.59 -48.75 -63.02
CA ILE A 21 -5.08 -49.61 -64.11
C ILE A 21 -4.89 -51.10 -63.80
N GLY A 22 -3.86 -51.46 -63.03
CA GLY A 22 -3.60 -52.83 -62.61
C GLY A 22 -4.58 -53.34 -61.55
N ASN A 23 -5.02 -52.47 -60.62
CA ASN A 23 -6.02 -52.81 -59.59
C ASN A 23 -7.43 -52.93 -60.19
N ASP A 24 -7.80 -52.02 -61.09
CA ASP A 24 -9.16 -51.91 -61.62
C ASP A 24 -9.27 -52.37 -63.09
N LYS A 25 -8.43 -53.34 -63.50
CA LYS A 25 -8.31 -53.80 -64.89
C LYS A 25 -9.65 -54.19 -65.54
N GLU A 26 -10.55 -54.79 -64.76
CA GLU A 26 -11.89 -55.20 -65.22
C GLU A 26 -12.80 -54.00 -65.47
N LEU A 27 -12.72 -52.96 -64.64
CA LEU A 27 -13.49 -51.73 -64.78
C LEU A 27 -13.09 -50.96 -66.05
N TYR A 28 -11.80 -51.07 -66.43
CA TYR A 28 -11.25 -50.46 -67.64
C TYR A 28 -11.38 -51.34 -68.89
N GLY A 29 -11.99 -52.53 -68.79
CA GLY A 29 -12.13 -53.46 -69.92
C GLY A 29 -10.81 -54.04 -70.44
N LEU A 30 -9.81 -54.15 -69.57
CA LEU A 30 -8.50 -54.75 -69.85
C LEU A 30 -8.51 -56.20 -69.35
N GLU A 31 -8.59 -57.15 -70.29
CA GLU A 31 -8.72 -58.58 -70.00
C GLU A 31 -7.36 -59.25 -69.76
N ASN A 32 -6.29 -58.69 -70.31
CA ASN A 32 -4.96 -59.26 -70.19
C ASN A 32 -3.87 -58.19 -70.06
N TRP A 33 -2.71 -58.62 -69.58
CA TRP A 33 -1.57 -57.73 -69.38
C TRP A 33 -0.91 -57.25 -70.68
N HIS A 34 -1.21 -57.87 -71.84
CA HIS A 34 -0.79 -57.32 -73.13
C HIS A 34 -1.52 -56.02 -73.46
N GLN A 35 -2.79 -55.90 -73.09
CA GLN A 35 -3.54 -54.65 -73.24
C GLN A 35 -3.06 -53.58 -72.25
N ILE A 36 -2.68 -53.97 -71.02
CA ILE A 36 -2.06 -53.05 -70.05
C ILE A 36 -0.70 -52.55 -70.58
N ARG A 37 0.11 -53.43 -71.18
CA ARG A 37 1.36 -53.05 -71.85
C ARG A 37 1.10 -52.00 -72.92
N ASP A 38 0.11 -52.19 -73.78
CA ASP A 38 -0.16 -51.27 -74.89
C ASP A 38 -0.51 -49.86 -74.38
N VAL A 39 -1.30 -49.76 -73.31
CA VAL A 39 -1.64 -48.49 -72.65
C VAL A 39 -0.41 -47.86 -71.98
N MET A 40 0.39 -48.66 -71.26
CA MET A 40 1.57 -48.16 -70.55
C MET A 40 2.70 -47.73 -71.47
N ASN A 41 2.95 -48.48 -72.55
CA ASN A 41 3.94 -48.13 -73.57
C ASN A 41 3.53 -46.87 -74.33
N ALA A 42 2.23 -46.68 -74.61
CA ALA A 42 1.72 -45.46 -75.23
C ALA A 42 1.88 -44.23 -74.32
N GLU A 43 1.64 -44.35 -73.02
CA GLU A 43 1.72 -43.25 -72.05
C GLU A 43 3.15 -42.91 -71.59
N SER A 44 4.05 -43.90 -71.59
CA SER A 44 5.47 -43.71 -71.22
C SER A 44 6.39 -43.47 -72.42
N ASN A 45 5.89 -43.70 -73.65
CA ASN A 45 6.65 -43.65 -74.90
C ASN A 45 7.85 -44.62 -74.89
N GLU A 46 7.61 -45.84 -74.41
CA GLU A 46 8.59 -46.92 -74.23
C GLU A 46 8.11 -48.18 -74.98
N ASP A 47 9.00 -49.14 -75.25
CA ASP A 47 8.65 -50.42 -75.89
C ASP A 47 9.05 -51.64 -75.04
N PHE A 48 8.44 -51.74 -73.86
CA PHE A 48 8.68 -52.85 -72.95
C PHE A 48 7.70 -54.00 -73.15
N SER A 49 8.12 -55.21 -72.77
CA SER A 49 7.23 -56.37 -72.75
C SER A 49 6.24 -56.29 -71.59
N GLU A 50 5.13 -57.01 -71.73
CA GLU A 50 4.13 -57.21 -70.67
C GLU A 50 4.76 -57.58 -69.31
N SER A 51 5.81 -58.39 -69.34
CA SER A 51 6.43 -58.93 -68.14
C SER A 51 7.05 -57.85 -67.26
N LYS A 52 7.55 -56.75 -67.85
CA LYS A 52 8.06 -55.61 -67.08
C LYS A 52 6.95 -54.97 -66.28
N TRP A 53 5.89 -54.53 -66.96
CA TRP A 53 4.78 -53.81 -66.34
C TRP A 53 4.06 -54.61 -65.27
N ARG A 54 3.91 -55.93 -65.47
CA ARG A 54 3.35 -56.83 -64.46
C ARG A 54 4.25 -56.95 -63.22
N LYS A 55 5.56 -57.07 -63.39
CA LYS A 55 6.51 -57.13 -62.26
C LYS A 55 6.54 -55.82 -61.48
N ASP A 56 6.57 -54.71 -62.19
CA ASP A 56 6.58 -53.37 -61.59
C ASP A 56 5.28 -53.12 -60.82
N TYR A 57 4.12 -53.51 -61.35
CA TYR A 57 2.85 -53.47 -60.63
C TYR A 57 2.89 -54.26 -59.32
N HIS A 58 3.36 -55.51 -59.35
CA HIS A 58 3.41 -56.33 -58.13
C HIS A 58 4.38 -55.76 -57.07
N LEU A 59 5.50 -55.17 -57.51
CA LEU A 59 6.44 -54.49 -56.61
C LEU A 59 5.79 -53.25 -55.98
N LEU A 60 5.15 -52.41 -56.79
CA LEU A 60 4.47 -51.21 -56.34
C LEU A 60 3.30 -51.53 -55.42
N LYS A 61 2.52 -52.58 -55.72
CA LYS A 61 1.39 -53.02 -54.89
C LYS A 61 1.88 -53.48 -53.52
N ARG A 62 2.94 -54.29 -53.49
CA ARG A 62 3.59 -54.69 -52.25
C ARG A 62 4.10 -53.49 -51.44
N GLY A 63 4.70 -52.51 -52.10
CA GLY A 63 5.15 -51.27 -51.45
C GLY A 63 3.98 -50.46 -50.87
N TYR A 64 2.88 -50.34 -51.62
CA TYR A 64 1.67 -49.64 -51.18
C TYR A 64 1.00 -50.33 -49.97
N ASP A 65 0.91 -51.67 -50.00
CA ASP A 65 0.31 -52.47 -48.93
C ASP A 65 1.17 -52.41 -47.64
N LEU A 66 2.51 -52.36 -47.77
CA LEU A 66 3.44 -52.15 -46.65
C LEU A 66 3.33 -50.73 -46.07
N HIS A 67 3.16 -49.71 -46.92
CA HIS A 67 3.08 -48.33 -46.48
C HIS A 67 1.74 -47.99 -45.78
N GLN A 68 0.66 -48.71 -46.09
CA GLN A 68 -0.59 -48.64 -45.32
C GLN A 68 -0.49 -49.32 -43.95
N THR A 69 0.47 -50.23 -43.76
CA THR A 69 0.63 -50.97 -42.50
C THR A 69 1.62 -50.32 -41.52
N GLU A 70 2.50 -49.41 -41.96
CA GLU A 70 3.55 -48.82 -41.10
C GLU A 70 3.42 -47.32 -40.76
N ILE A 71 2.46 -46.58 -41.34
CA ILE A 71 2.16 -45.20 -40.91
C ILE A 71 0.91 -45.18 -40.03
N SER A 72 1.12 -45.34 -38.73
CA SER A 72 0.13 -44.97 -37.71
C SER A 72 -0.04 -43.45 -37.72
N SER A 73 -1.09 -42.98 -38.40
CA SER A 73 -1.53 -41.58 -38.41
C SER A 73 -1.90 -41.06 -37.02
N ASP A 74 -2.01 -41.94 -36.02
CA ASP A 74 -2.59 -41.61 -34.72
C ASP A 74 -1.58 -40.93 -33.78
N GLU A 75 -0.30 -41.32 -33.80
CA GLU A 75 0.71 -40.75 -32.87
C GLU A 75 1.06 -39.29 -33.17
N ILE A 76 1.18 -38.92 -34.45
CA ILE A 76 1.47 -37.53 -34.87
C ILE A 76 0.26 -36.63 -34.61
N VAL A 77 -0.96 -37.15 -34.81
CA VAL A 77 -2.20 -36.43 -34.52
C VAL A 77 -2.35 -36.19 -33.03
N MET A 78 -2.12 -37.20 -32.18
CA MET A 78 -2.17 -37.06 -30.73
C MET A 78 -1.16 -36.02 -30.21
N LEU A 79 0.10 -36.05 -30.67
CA LEU A 79 1.11 -35.06 -30.24
C LEU A 79 0.73 -33.62 -30.64
N HIS A 80 0.09 -33.45 -31.80
CA HIS A 80 -0.37 -32.14 -32.27
C HIS A 80 -1.57 -31.64 -31.46
N GLU A 81 -2.50 -32.53 -31.11
CA GLU A 81 -3.64 -32.22 -30.23
C GLU A 81 -3.18 -31.87 -28.80
N GLU A 82 -2.19 -32.58 -28.25
CA GLU A 82 -1.59 -32.28 -26.96
C GLU A 82 -0.96 -30.88 -26.93
N LYS A 83 -0.13 -30.53 -27.93
CA LYS A 83 0.48 -29.20 -28.02
C LYS A 83 -0.55 -28.09 -28.20
N LYS A 84 -1.61 -28.34 -28.98
CA LYS A 84 -2.72 -27.38 -29.15
C LYS A 84 -3.48 -27.18 -27.85
N LEU A 85 -3.73 -28.26 -27.10
CA LEU A 85 -4.37 -28.20 -25.79
C LEU A 85 -3.50 -27.45 -24.78
N GLU A 86 -2.20 -27.66 -24.78
CA GLU A 86 -1.24 -26.96 -23.92
C GLU A 86 -1.21 -25.45 -24.23
N ALA A 87 -1.11 -25.07 -25.50
CA ALA A 87 -1.17 -23.66 -25.91
C ALA A 87 -2.51 -23.00 -25.54
N GLN A 88 -3.63 -23.72 -25.65
CA GLN A 88 -4.95 -23.23 -25.22
C GLN A 88 -5.05 -23.07 -23.70
N LYS A 89 -4.45 -23.99 -22.92
CA LYS A 89 -4.37 -23.87 -21.47
C LYS A 89 -3.56 -22.64 -21.06
N GLU A 90 -2.42 -22.40 -21.70
CA GLU A 90 -1.57 -21.25 -21.40
C GLU A 90 -2.24 -19.92 -21.78
N TYR A 91 -2.94 -19.87 -22.92
CA TYR A 91 -3.75 -18.71 -23.31
C TYR A 91 -4.85 -18.42 -22.28
N LYS A 92 -5.57 -19.45 -21.82
CA LYS A 92 -6.61 -19.30 -20.79
C LYS A 92 -6.04 -18.85 -19.44
N LYS A 93 -4.88 -19.34 -19.02
CA LYS A 93 -4.17 -18.87 -17.82
C LYS A 93 -3.84 -17.38 -17.91
N ILE A 94 -3.25 -16.94 -19.02
CA ILE A 94 -2.91 -15.53 -19.25
C ILE A 94 -4.18 -14.66 -19.24
N GLN A 95 -5.26 -15.14 -19.87
CA GLN A 95 -6.53 -14.43 -19.90
C GLN A 95 -7.15 -14.30 -18.50
N ALA A 96 -7.07 -15.34 -17.66
CA ALA A 96 -7.53 -15.31 -16.28
C ALA A 96 -6.74 -14.27 -15.46
N VAL A 97 -5.41 -14.26 -15.55
CA VAL A 97 -4.54 -13.29 -14.87
C VAL A 97 -4.84 -11.86 -15.33
N LYS A 98 -5.00 -11.62 -16.65
CA LYS A 98 -5.36 -10.30 -17.18
C LYS A 98 -6.73 -9.84 -16.68
N ASN A 99 -7.73 -10.73 -16.64
CA ASN A 99 -9.05 -10.40 -16.15
C ASN A 99 -9.02 -10.03 -14.66
N GLU A 100 -8.24 -10.77 -13.86
CA GLU A 100 -8.05 -10.47 -12.44
C GLU A 100 -7.32 -9.13 -12.23
N LEU A 101 -6.24 -8.89 -12.98
CA LEU A 101 -5.50 -7.64 -12.96
C LEU A 101 -6.40 -6.44 -13.32
N ASN A 102 -7.16 -6.54 -14.42
CA ASN A 102 -8.10 -5.51 -14.83
C ASN A 102 -9.21 -5.28 -13.79
N LYS A 103 -9.69 -6.35 -13.15
CA LYS A 103 -10.67 -6.24 -12.05
C LYS A 103 -10.06 -5.49 -10.85
N ASN A 104 -8.81 -5.76 -10.52
CA ASN A 104 -8.12 -5.09 -9.42
C ASN A 104 -7.80 -3.61 -9.74
N LEU A 105 -7.35 -3.32 -10.96
CA LEU A 105 -7.15 -1.95 -11.44
C LEU A 105 -8.44 -1.14 -11.42
N ASN A 106 -9.53 -1.70 -11.95
CA ASN A 106 -10.84 -1.03 -11.91
C ASN A 106 -11.34 -0.81 -10.48
N LYS A 107 -11.07 -1.74 -9.56
CA LYS A 107 -11.38 -1.53 -8.13
C LYS A 107 -10.53 -0.40 -7.53
N ALA A 108 -9.26 -0.31 -7.87
CA ALA A 108 -8.37 0.76 -7.40
C ALA A 108 -8.83 2.13 -7.92
N ALA A 109 -9.03 2.27 -9.24
CA ALA A 109 -9.51 3.50 -9.84
C ALA A 109 -10.87 3.95 -9.30
N ARG A 110 -11.81 3.02 -9.06
CA ARG A 110 -13.09 3.35 -8.41
C ARG A 110 -12.93 3.82 -6.97
N ARG A 111 -11.98 3.25 -6.22
CA ARG A 111 -11.68 3.71 -4.86
C ARG A 111 -11.09 5.12 -4.91
N GLU A 112 -10.15 5.39 -5.81
CA GLU A 112 -9.57 6.73 -6.00
C GLU A 112 -10.66 7.76 -6.30
N VAL A 113 -11.51 7.51 -7.30
CA VAL A 113 -12.65 8.40 -7.61
C VAL A 113 -13.59 8.56 -6.42
N MET A 114 -13.89 7.49 -5.69
CA MET A 114 -14.72 7.57 -4.49
C MET A 114 -14.06 8.43 -3.40
N TRP A 115 -12.75 8.31 -3.22
CA TRP A 115 -11.99 9.13 -2.27
C TRP A 115 -11.97 10.60 -2.68
N ASP A 116 -11.77 10.90 -3.96
CA ASP A 116 -11.83 12.26 -4.50
C ASP A 116 -13.23 12.86 -4.28
N MET A 117 -14.29 12.10 -4.56
CA MET A 117 -15.67 12.53 -4.32
C MET A 117 -15.95 12.77 -2.84
N ILE A 118 -15.44 11.92 -1.94
CA ILE A 118 -15.56 12.12 -0.49
C ILE A 118 -14.81 13.40 -0.09
N LYS A 119 -13.55 13.56 -0.55
CA LYS A 119 -12.74 14.75 -0.28
C LYS A 119 -13.43 16.03 -0.74
N ASP A 120 -14.00 16.04 -1.94
CA ASP A 120 -14.75 17.17 -2.49
C ASP A 120 -16.05 17.46 -1.72
N SER A 121 -16.65 16.43 -1.13
CA SER A 121 -17.87 16.56 -0.32
C SER A 121 -17.63 17.07 1.11
N ILE A 122 -16.39 17.00 1.60
CA ILE A 122 -16.04 17.48 2.93
C ILE A 122 -16.02 19.00 2.93
N GLU A 123 -16.94 19.61 3.72
CA GLU A 123 -16.97 21.05 3.92
C GLU A 123 -15.64 21.54 4.53
N LYS A 124 -14.94 22.40 3.78
CA LYS A 124 -13.69 23.02 4.21
C LYS A 124 -13.96 24.02 5.33
N ILE A 125 -13.03 24.15 6.28
CA ILE A 125 -13.15 25.13 7.35
C ILE A 125 -12.87 26.54 6.78
N PRO A 126 -13.71 27.55 7.07
CA PRO A 126 -13.48 28.92 6.64
C PRO A 126 -12.11 29.44 7.12
N VAL A 127 -11.37 30.07 6.21
CA VAL A 127 -10.10 30.73 6.53
C VAL A 127 -10.38 31.87 7.51
N PRO A 128 -9.71 31.89 8.67
CA PRO A 128 -10.00 32.88 9.69
C PRO A 128 -9.40 34.23 9.30
N LYS A 129 -9.90 35.31 9.91
CA LYS A 129 -9.26 36.62 9.78
C LYS A 129 -7.93 36.58 10.52
N PHE A 130 -6.85 36.67 9.77
CA PHE A 130 -5.51 36.66 10.31
C PHE A 130 -5.17 37.94 11.09
N GLN A 131 -4.48 37.75 12.22
CA GLN A 131 -3.81 38.85 12.90
C GLN A 131 -2.43 39.08 12.26
N PRO A 132 -1.95 40.34 12.23
CA PRO A 132 -0.58 40.62 11.85
C PRO A 132 0.40 39.84 12.73
N ILE A 133 1.44 39.29 12.12
CA ILE A 133 2.58 38.71 12.86
C ILE A 133 3.51 39.90 13.12
N ILE A 134 3.49 40.43 14.35
CA ILE A 134 4.12 41.72 14.70
C ILE A 134 5.55 41.54 15.24
N TYR A 135 6.04 40.30 15.30
CA TYR A 135 7.34 40.00 15.88
C TYR A 135 8.46 40.20 14.85
N PRO A 136 9.61 40.76 15.23
CA PRO A 136 10.79 40.70 14.38
C PRO A 136 11.11 39.23 14.13
N PRO A 137 11.20 38.76 12.88
CA PRO A 137 11.38 37.35 12.58
C PRO A 137 12.68 36.84 13.21
N THR A 138 12.58 35.93 14.16
CA THR A 138 13.73 35.23 14.72
C THR A 138 14.17 34.14 13.76
N ARG A 139 15.07 34.50 12.84
CA ARG A 139 15.55 33.59 11.78
C ARG A 139 16.38 32.40 12.29
N ASP A 140 16.89 32.51 13.52
CA ASP A 140 17.77 31.50 14.12
C ASP A 140 17.06 30.64 15.18
N LYS A 141 15.73 30.79 15.35
CA LYS A 141 14.93 30.01 16.30
C LYS A 141 13.69 29.41 15.66
N VAL A 142 13.38 28.17 16.05
CA VAL A 142 12.15 27.48 15.65
C VAL A 142 11.51 26.85 16.87
N GLY A 143 10.20 27.05 17.02
CA GLY A 143 9.40 26.40 18.05
C GLY A 143 8.83 25.07 17.58
N VAL A 144 8.89 24.06 18.42
CA VAL A 144 8.27 22.74 18.21
C VAL A 144 7.36 22.44 19.39
N LEU A 145 6.05 22.58 19.20
CA LEU A 145 5.05 22.09 20.14
C LEU A 145 4.86 20.59 19.93
N SER A 146 4.76 19.83 21.00
CA SER A 146 4.49 18.39 20.96
C SER A 146 3.52 17.96 22.05
N PHE A 147 2.50 17.19 21.66
CA PHE A 147 1.47 16.63 22.53
C PHE A 147 1.04 15.25 22.02
N ALA A 148 0.47 14.44 22.88
CA ALA A 148 0.04 13.07 22.57
C ALA A 148 -0.94 12.55 23.62
N ASP A 149 -1.43 11.33 23.41
CA ASP A 149 -2.25 10.60 24.38
C ASP A 149 -3.42 11.49 24.88
N ILE A 150 -4.17 12.05 23.91
CA ILE A 150 -5.37 12.84 24.20
C ILE A 150 -6.50 11.90 24.60
N HIS A 151 -6.57 10.68 24.05
CA HIS A 151 -7.63 9.71 24.35
C HIS A 151 -9.02 10.34 24.28
N PHE A 152 -9.27 11.11 23.22
CA PHE A 152 -10.55 11.79 23.04
C PHE A 152 -11.69 10.75 23.03
N GLY A 153 -12.68 10.96 23.89
CA GLY A 153 -13.76 9.99 24.13
C GLY A 153 -13.61 9.15 25.40
N LYS A 154 -12.47 9.18 26.09
CA LYS A 154 -12.29 8.51 27.39
C LYS A 154 -12.96 9.29 28.52
N TYR A 155 -13.58 8.58 29.45
CA TYR A 155 -14.11 9.12 30.71
C TYR A 155 -13.54 8.35 31.89
N PHE A 156 -13.01 9.07 32.87
CA PHE A 156 -12.52 8.44 34.10
C PHE A 156 -12.41 9.40 35.28
N LYS A 157 -12.30 8.84 36.48
CA LYS A 157 -12.01 9.59 37.71
C LYS A 157 -11.06 8.80 38.60
N SER A 158 -9.82 9.25 38.63
CA SER A 158 -8.71 8.68 39.40
C SER A 158 -8.47 9.47 40.70
N LEU A 159 -7.45 9.07 41.49
CA LEU A 159 -7.15 9.70 42.78
C LEU A 159 -6.82 11.20 42.69
N LYS A 160 -6.14 11.61 41.61
CA LYS A 160 -5.60 12.98 41.46
C LYS A 160 -5.95 13.64 40.13
N ASN A 161 -6.82 13.00 39.35
CA ASN A 161 -7.15 13.41 38.01
C ASN A 161 -8.54 12.93 37.61
N GLU A 162 -9.24 13.71 36.81
CA GLU A 162 -10.50 13.36 36.16
C GLU A 162 -10.42 13.74 34.69
N TYR A 163 -11.18 13.04 33.86
CA TYR A 163 -11.13 13.24 32.42
C TYR A 163 -12.47 12.96 31.75
N SER A 164 -12.75 13.75 30.72
CA SER A 164 -13.92 13.67 29.84
C SER A 164 -13.61 14.37 28.51
N GLU A 165 -14.53 14.33 27.54
CA GLU A 165 -14.36 15.07 26.27
C GLU A 165 -14.28 16.59 26.52
N ASP A 166 -15.01 17.10 27.52
CA ASP A 166 -15.00 18.52 27.90
C ASP A 166 -13.68 18.92 28.56
N ILE A 167 -13.18 18.10 29.49
CA ILE A 167 -11.87 18.34 30.12
C ILE A 167 -10.76 18.30 29.07
N ALA A 168 -10.83 17.40 28.08
CA ALA A 168 -9.88 17.38 26.97
C ALA A 168 -9.87 18.71 26.21
N ARG A 169 -11.04 19.30 25.95
CA ARG A 169 -11.19 20.62 25.29
C ARG A 169 -10.62 21.75 26.15
N ASP A 170 -10.88 21.74 27.44
CA ASP A 170 -10.37 22.74 28.38
C ASP A 170 -8.84 22.69 28.45
N ARG A 171 -8.26 21.49 28.54
CA ARG A 171 -6.81 21.29 28.55
C ARG A 171 -6.16 21.74 27.25
N MET A 172 -6.75 21.42 26.11
CA MET A 172 -6.25 21.88 24.82
C MET A 172 -6.42 23.40 24.64
N SER A 173 -7.43 24.00 25.26
CA SER A 173 -7.59 25.47 25.31
C SER A 173 -6.52 26.12 26.19
N LEU A 174 -6.18 25.51 27.33
CA LEU A 174 -5.06 25.94 28.16
C LEU A 174 -3.72 25.80 27.42
N LEU A 175 -3.53 24.70 26.68
CA LEU A 175 -2.35 24.49 25.84
C LEU A 175 -2.22 25.56 24.76
N MET A 176 -3.33 25.95 24.11
CA MET A 176 -3.39 27.05 23.16
C MET A 176 -2.88 28.36 23.80
N GLY A 177 -3.40 28.71 24.98
CA GLY A 177 -3.00 29.91 25.70
C GLY A 177 -1.51 29.96 26.03
N ASN A 178 -0.97 28.88 26.61
CA ASN A 178 0.46 28.77 26.92
C ASN A 178 1.32 28.81 25.65
N THR A 179 0.88 28.14 24.58
CA THR A 179 1.58 28.13 23.28
C THR A 179 1.65 29.53 22.70
N LEU A 180 0.53 30.27 22.72
CA LEU A 180 0.50 31.66 22.28
C LEU A 180 1.47 32.52 23.08
N GLU A 181 1.48 32.40 24.41
CA GLU A 181 2.42 33.15 25.27
C GLU A 181 3.89 32.88 24.88
N ILE A 182 4.27 31.62 24.69
CA ILE A 182 5.62 31.24 24.26
C ILE A 182 5.94 31.79 22.86
N ILE A 183 4.98 31.72 21.92
CA ILE A 183 5.12 32.32 20.58
C ILE A 183 5.38 33.82 20.68
N ARG A 184 4.63 34.54 21.52
CA ARG A 184 4.83 35.99 21.71
C ARG A 184 6.18 36.29 22.36
N GLN A 185 6.58 35.47 23.34
CA GLN A 185 7.82 35.64 24.08
C GLN A 185 9.06 35.52 23.17
N HIS A 186 9.07 34.54 22.26
CA HIS A 186 10.21 34.28 21.35
C HIS A 186 10.06 34.90 19.96
N GLY A 187 8.88 35.44 19.66
CA GLY A 187 8.60 36.06 18.37
C GLY A 187 8.56 35.06 17.21
N PHE A 188 8.03 33.85 17.42
CA PHE A 188 7.96 32.85 16.36
C PHE A 188 6.98 33.27 15.26
N GLU A 189 7.46 33.32 14.03
CA GLU A 189 6.63 33.48 12.83
C GLU A 189 6.04 32.14 12.36
N HIS A 190 6.78 31.07 12.61
CA HIS A 190 6.46 29.71 12.22
C HIS A 190 6.82 28.73 13.34
N ILE A 191 5.96 27.74 13.58
CA ILE A 191 6.21 26.64 14.51
C ILE A 191 5.82 25.30 13.89
N HIS A 192 6.51 24.24 14.31
CA HIS A 192 6.08 22.87 14.08
C HIS A 192 5.21 22.40 15.24
N ILE A 193 4.18 21.62 14.94
CA ILE A 193 3.32 20.99 15.93
C ILE A 193 3.32 19.49 15.69
N ILE A 194 3.71 18.70 16.68
CA ILE A 194 3.75 17.24 16.62
C ILE A 194 2.61 16.70 17.49
N ASN A 195 1.65 16.03 16.86
CA ASN A 195 0.73 15.12 17.54
C ASN A 195 1.29 13.69 17.43
N ALA A 196 1.78 13.14 18.55
CA ALA A 196 2.35 11.80 18.60
C ALA A 196 1.31 10.68 18.88
N ALA A 197 0.08 10.91 18.40
CA ALA A 197 -1.02 9.94 18.31
C ALA A 197 -1.58 9.47 19.68
N ASP A 198 -2.39 8.40 19.65
CA ASP A 198 -3.41 8.09 20.67
C ASP A 198 -4.36 9.30 20.87
N SER A 199 -4.77 9.86 19.73
CA SER A 199 -5.68 10.99 19.63
C SER A 199 -7.07 10.67 20.18
N ILE A 200 -7.52 9.43 20.00
CA ILE A 200 -8.83 8.90 20.44
C ILE A 200 -8.63 7.71 21.38
N GLU A 201 -9.60 7.42 22.25
CA GLU A 201 -9.51 6.27 23.17
C GLU A 201 -9.64 4.92 22.45
N GLY A 202 -10.36 4.92 21.33
CA GLY A 202 -10.65 3.68 20.61
C GLY A 202 -11.79 2.90 21.25
N MET A 203 -11.82 1.61 20.94
CA MET A 203 -12.67 0.62 21.62
C MET A 203 -12.19 -0.83 21.49
N THR A 204 -11.20 -1.09 20.63
CA THR A 204 -10.87 -2.46 20.18
C THR A 204 -9.65 -3.06 20.89
N LEU A 205 -8.98 -2.31 21.76
CA LEU A 205 -7.76 -2.79 22.43
C LEU A 205 -8.09 -3.86 23.47
N ARG A 206 -9.10 -3.61 24.32
CA ARG A 206 -9.50 -4.48 25.45
C ARG A 206 -10.97 -4.28 25.78
N THR A 207 -11.66 -5.34 26.21
CA THR A 207 -13.08 -5.28 26.63
C THR A 207 -13.32 -4.28 27.76
N SER A 208 -12.36 -4.10 28.68
CA SER A 208 -12.48 -3.15 29.79
C SER A 208 -12.60 -1.69 29.32
N GLN A 209 -12.08 -1.33 28.13
CA GLN A 209 -12.21 0.02 27.60
C GLN A 209 -13.67 0.42 27.34
N LEU A 210 -14.53 -0.56 27.03
CA LEU A 210 -15.95 -0.29 26.76
C LEU A 210 -16.67 0.35 27.96
N GLN A 211 -16.11 0.21 29.17
CA GLN A 211 -16.65 0.81 30.39
C GLN A 211 -16.29 2.29 30.55
N SER A 212 -15.23 2.75 29.87
CA SER A 212 -14.65 4.09 30.01
C SER A 212 -14.75 4.93 28.75
N ILE A 213 -15.57 4.55 27.76
CA ILE A 213 -15.81 5.32 26.53
C ILE A 213 -17.13 6.09 26.61
N GLN A 214 -17.13 7.33 26.12
CA GLN A 214 -18.30 8.20 26.04
C GLN A 214 -19.07 8.06 24.72
N SER A 215 -18.39 7.61 23.66
CA SER A 215 -18.97 7.47 22.33
C SER A 215 -18.25 6.39 21.52
N GLY A 216 -18.86 5.95 20.42
CA GLY A 216 -18.26 4.95 19.53
C GLY A 216 -16.99 5.47 18.85
N ILE A 217 -16.11 4.57 18.44
CA ILE A 217 -14.80 4.88 17.84
C ILE A 217 -14.90 5.80 16.61
N ILE A 218 -15.95 5.62 15.80
CA ILE A 218 -16.21 6.47 14.63
C ILE A 218 -16.60 7.88 15.08
N ASP A 219 -17.46 8.01 16.09
CA ASP A 219 -17.85 9.32 16.65
C ASP A 219 -16.66 10.02 17.30
N GLN A 220 -15.84 9.29 18.06
CA GLN A 220 -14.58 9.81 18.64
C GLN A 220 -13.69 10.38 17.52
N THR A 221 -13.50 9.62 16.44
CA THR A 221 -12.69 10.01 15.27
C THR A 221 -13.24 11.29 14.63
N ILE A 222 -14.54 11.35 14.34
CA ILE A 222 -15.17 12.52 13.70
C ILE A 222 -15.08 13.75 14.60
N LYS A 223 -15.44 13.60 15.88
CA LYS A 223 -15.42 14.70 16.86
C LYS A 223 -14.01 15.23 17.08
N PHE A 224 -13.02 14.35 17.23
CA PHE A 224 -11.64 14.75 17.42
C PHE A 224 -11.08 15.44 16.18
N SER A 225 -11.32 14.88 14.98
CA SER A 225 -10.83 15.46 13.72
C SER A 225 -11.37 16.88 13.51
N LYS A 226 -12.67 17.11 13.73
CA LYS A 226 -13.27 18.45 13.70
C LYS A 226 -12.68 19.39 14.75
N PHE A 227 -12.49 18.87 15.96
CA PHE A 227 -11.95 19.64 17.06
C PHE A 227 -10.51 20.10 16.81
N ILE A 228 -9.61 19.18 16.44
CA ILE A 228 -8.20 19.52 16.23
C ILE A 228 -8.02 20.42 15.01
N ALA A 229 -8.80 20.22 13.94
CA ALA A 229 -8.78 21.10 12.80
C ALA A 229 -9.22 22.53 13.17
N SER A 230 -10.29 22.67 13.96
CA SER A 230 -10.72 23.96 14.49
C SER A 230 -9.67 24.60 15.40
N TRP A 231 -9.06 23.80 16.29
CA TRP A 231 -7.99 24.25 17.18
C TRP A 231 -6.80 24.81 16.39
N LEU A 232 -6.31 24.09 15.37
CA LEU A 232 -5.24 24.54 14.48
C LEU A 232 -5.65 25.81 13.71
N ASN A 233 -6.89 25.86 13.22
CA ASN A 233 -7.43 27.03 12.53
C ASN A 233 -7.41 28.28 13.42
N VAL A 234 -7.79 28.16 14.69
CA VAL A 234 -7.72 29.26 15.67
C VAL A 234 -6.27 29.68 15.92
N LEU A 235 -5.35 28.74 16.15
CA LEU A 235 -3.93 29.06 16.37
C LEU A 235 -3.30 29.80 15.18
N SER A 236 -3.68 29.41 13.95
CA SER A 236 -3.15 29.99 12.71
C SER A 236 -3.45 31.49 12.54
N GLN A 237 -4.42 32.01 13.31
CA GLN A 237 -4.67 33.45 13.36
C GLN A 237 -3.44 34.23 13.81
N TYR A 238 -2.54 33.62 14.57
CA TYR A 238 -1.41 34.27 15.23
C TYR A 238 -0.03 33.82 14.71
N VAL A 239 0.08 32.63 14.13
CA VAL A 239 1.37 32.04 13.71
C VAL A 239 1.20 31.15 12.48
N ARG A 240 2.26 30.91 11.70
CA ARG A 240 2.27 29.82 10.71
C ARG A 240 2.57 28.48 11.36
N ILE A 241 1.97 27.43 10.85
CA ILE A 241 2.00 26.10 11.46
C ILE A 241 2.35 25.06 10.40
N THR A 242 3.30 24.18 10.69
CA THR A 242 3.36 22.86 10.05
C THR A 242 2.93 21.81 11.08
N TYR A 243 1.80 21.16 10.83
CA TYR A 243 1.21 20.16 11.71
C TYR A 243 1.58 18.76 11.26
N HIS A 244 2.30 18.07 12.13
CA HIS A 244 2.82 16.72 11.97
C HIS A 244 1.98 15.76 12.80
N HIS A 245 1.33 14.80 12.15
CA HIS A 245 0.48 13.82 12.80
C HIS A 245 1.08 12.43 12.63
N VAL A 246 1.41 11.75 13.73
CA VAL A 246 1.88 10.36 13.69
C VAL A 246 0.72 9.44 13.30
N PRO A 247 0.78 8.73 12.17
CA PRO A 247 -0.39 8.04 11.60
C PRO A 247 -0.61 6.63 12.18
N SER A 248 -0.06 6.34 13.37
CA SER A 248 -0.21 5.04 14.00
C SER A 248 -0.11 5.08 15.52
N ALA A 249 -1.03 4.40 16.19
CA ALA A 249 -1.06 4.24 17.63
C ALA A 249 -1.84 2.99 18.06
N ASN A 250 -1.71 2.56 19.30
CA ASN A 250 -2.35 1.31 19.73
C ASN A 250 -3.83 1.46 20.10
N HIS A 251 -4.31 2.65 20.49
CA HIS A 251 -5.73 2.85 20.80
C HIS A 251 -6.60 3.03 19.55
N SER A 252 -6.01 3.56 18.48
CA SER A 252 -6.68 3.85 17.21
C SER A 252 -6.58 2.72 16.18
N GLU A 253 -5.68 1.76 16.38
CA GLU A 253 -5.60 0.52 15.58
C GLU A 253 -6.92 -0.26 15.70
N ILE A 254 -7.53 -0.57 14.56
CA ILE A 254 -8.72 -1.42 14.50
C ILE A 254 -8.29 -2.87 14.65
N ARG A 255 -8.83 -3.54 15.67
CA ARG A 255 -8.62 -4.97 15.91
C ARG A 255 -9.91 -5.77 15.72
N PRO A 256 -10.12 -6.38 14.54
CA PRO A 256 -11.23 -7.30 14.31
C PRO A 256 -11.18 -8.50 15.26
N PHE A 257 -12.30 -9.18 15.46
CA PHE A 257 -12.45 -10.30 16.41
C PHE A 257 -11.27 -11.29 16.38
N ASN A 258 -10.68 -11.55 17.55
CA ASN A 258 -9.54 -12.44 17.77
C ASN A 258 -8.24 -12.07 17.02
N SER A 259 -8.12 -10.83 16.52
CA SER A 259 -6.85 -10.34 15.98
C SER A 259 -5.86 -9.95 17.08
N ASN A 260 -4.58 -10.17 16.81
CA ASN A 260 -3.51 -9.74 17.68
C ASN A 260 -3.09 -8.29 17.37
N ARG A 261 -2.38 -7.69 18.32
CA ARG A 261 -1.73 -6.39 18.13
C ARG A 261 -0.80 -6.42 16.92
N GLY A 262 -0.90 -5.41 16.05
CA GLY A 262 -0.04 -5.27 14.89
C GLY A 262 -0.35 -6.26 13.77
N GLU A 263 -1.48 -6.97 13.82
CA GLU A 263 -1.92 -7.86 12.74
C GLU A 263 -2.48 -7.05 11.55
N TYR A 264 -3.13 -5.91 11.84
CA TYR A 264 -3.67 -4.99 10.84
C TYR A 264 -3.15 -3.56 11.05
N PRO A 265 -1.82 -3.33 11.04
CA PRO A 265 -1.21 -2.03 11.36
C PRO A 265 -1.54 -0.96 10.31
N SER A 266 -2.12 -1.36 9.17
CA SER A 266 -2.60 -0.42 8.17
C SER A 266 -3.97 0.18 8.50
N GLU A 267 -4.77 -0.53 9.29
CA GLU A 267 -6.14 -0.19 9.68
C GLU A 267 -6.12 0.65 10.96
N ASP A 268 -5.62 1.88 10.85
CA ASP A 268 -5.45 2.80 11.98
C ASP A 268 -6.19 4.11 11.71
N LEU A 269 -7.06 4.50 12.65
CA LEU A 269 -7.90 5.70 12.52
C LEU A 269 -7.11 7.00 12.64
N GLU A 270 -5.86 6.99 13.11
CA GLU A 270 -4.99 8.17 13.05
C GLU A 270 -4.76 8.63 11.61
N LYS A 271 -4.74 7.71 10.64
CA LYS A 271 -4.67 8.07 9.22
C LYS A 271 -5.90 8.82 8.76
N VAL A 272 -7.08 8.42 9.22
CA VAL A 272 -8.35 9.10 8.91
C VAL A 272 -8.33 10.50 9.49
N ILE A 273 -7.89 10.65 10.74
CA ILE A 273 -7.77 11.95 11.41
C ILE A 273 -6.78 12.85 10.65
N MET A 274 -5.59 12.36 10.33
CA MET A 274 -4.56 13.10 9.59
C MET A 274 -5.07 13.58 8.22
N ASN A 275 -5.67 12.69 7.43
CA ASN A 275 -6.19 13.04 6.10
C ASN A 275 -7.35 14.04 6.21
N TYR A 276 -8.26 13.87 7.17
CA TYR A 276 -9.33 14.83 7.40
C TYR A 276 -8.78 16.22 7.71
N VAL A 277 -7.81 16.33 8.63
CA VAL A 277 -7.21 17.61 9.03
C VAL A 277 -6.47 18.26 7.86
N HIS A 278 -5.75 17.47 7.06
CA HIS A 278 -5.11 17.92 5.83
C HIS A 278 -6.13 18.52 4.85
N ASP A 279 -7.19 17.77 4.55
CA ASP A 279 -8.17 18.19 3.56
C ASP A 279 -8.95 19.42 4.03
N VAL A 280 -9.44 19.47 5.27
CA VAL A 280 -10.30 20.59 5.72
C VAL A 280 -9.56 21.91 5.90
N LEU A 281 -8.25 21.87 6.10
CA LEU A 281 -7.39 23.05 6.30
C LEU A 281 -6.58 23.45 5.07
N GLU A 282 -6.70 22.73 3.95
CA GLU A 282 -5.97 22.97 2.69
C GLU A 282 -6.02 24.43 2.19
N ASN A 283 -7.14 25.11 2.43
CA ASN A 283 -7.34 26.50 2.01
C ASN A 283 -6.70 27.53 2.95
N ASN A 284 -6.19 27.14 4.12
CA ASN A 284 -5.57 28.05 5.08
C ASN A 284 -4.08 28.25 4.76
N PRO A 285 -3.65 29.41 4.23
CA PRO A 285 -2.25 29.64 3.82
C PRO A 285 -1.24 29.72 4.97
N ARG A 286 -1.71 29.63 6.23
CA ARG A 286 -0.85 29.60 7.42
C ARG A 286 -0.72 28.21 8.03
N ILE A 287 -1.34 27.19 7.45
CA ILE A 287 -1.27 25.82 7.94
C ILE A 287 -0.81 24.90 6.82
N GLU A 288 0.22 24.12 7.09
CA GLU A 288 0.63 22.97 6.28
C GLU A 288 0.40 21.70 7.08
N VAL A 289 -0.14 20.66 6.46
CA VAL A 289 -0.36 19.36 7.08
C VAL A 289 0.24 18.28 6.17
N PRO A 290 1.51 17.91 6.34
CA PRO A 290 2.09 16.83 5.54
C PRO A 290 1.43 15.48 5.87
N LEU A 291 1.22 14.65 4.84
CA LEU A 291 0.70 13.29 5.00
C LEU A 291 1.86 12.29 5.13
N TYR A 292 1.68 11.30 6.01
CA TYR A 292 2.69 10.28 6.29
C TYR A 292 2.14 8.86 6.11
N ASP A 293 2.84 8.04 5.34
CA ASP A 293 2.47 6.64 5.11
C ASP A 293 3.17 5.65 6.05
N LYS A 294 4.13 6.14 6.84
CA LYS A 294 4.93 5.35 7.79
C LYS A 294 4.49 5.62 9.21
N ASP A 295 4.74 4.70 10.12
CA ASP A 295 4.41 4.78 11.56
C ASP A 295 5.26 5.80 12.34
N TYR A 296 6.05 6.61 11.62
CA TYR A 296 6.87 7.69 12.14
C TYR A 296 6.80 8.92 11.24
N VAL A 297 7.04 10.08 11.83
CA VAL A 297 7.20 11.36 11.17
C VAL A 297 8.67 11.76 11.22
N LYS A 298 9.16 12.32 10.11
CA LYS A 298 10.48 12.96 10.04
C LYS A 298 10.31 14.44 9.74
N LEU A 299 11.09 15.27 10.42
CA LEU A 299 11.23 16.69 10.13
C LEU A 299 12.69 17.13 10.32
N ASP A 300 13.05 18.21 9.63
CA ASP A 300 14.37 18.82 9.70
C ASP A 300 14.23 20.24 10.23
N VAL A 301 14.96 20.56 11.30
CA VAL A 301 15.00 21.90 11.87
C VAL A 301 16.44 22.34 11.94
N PHE A 302 16.82 23.33 11.12
CA PHE A 302 18.21 23.82 11.02
C PHE A 302 19.26 22.72 10.77
N GLY A 303 18.91 21.65 10.05
CA GLY A 303 19.79 20.51 9.78
C GLY A 303 19.75 19.40 10.83
N TYR A 304 19.09 19.63 11.98
CA TYR A 304 18.87 18.60 12.99
C TYR A 304 17.74 17.67 12.56
N LYS A 305 17.98 16.35 12.61
CA LYS A 305 17.01 15.32 12.23
C LYS A 305 16.13 14.97 13.42
N LEU A 306 14.89 15.40 13.36
CA LEU A 306 13.86 15.11 14.35
C LEU A 306 12.97 13.99 13.83
N TRP A 307 12.72 13.00 14.67
CA TRP A 307 11.79 11.92 14.41
C TRP A 307 10.70 11.92 15.47
N ALA A 308 9.48 11.56 15.09
CA ALA A 308 8.39 11.35 16.03
C ALA A 308 7.68 10.03 15.72
N LEU A 309 7.40 9.25 16.75
CA LEU A 309 6.53 8.07 16.67
C LEU A 309 5.82 7.86 18.00
N HIS A 310 4.71 7.15 18.00
CA HIS A 310 3.92 6.98 19.22
C HIS A 310 4.71 6.22 20.31
N GLY A 311 5.39 5.13 19.96
CA GLY A 311 6.34 4.46 20.84
C GLY A 311 5.91 3.06 21.30
N HIS A 312 4.67 2.65 21.02
CA HIS A 312 4.18 1.31 21.35
C HIS A 312 5.11 0.22 20.77
N GLN A 313 5.63 0.40 19.56
CA GLN A 313 6.53 -0.54 18.88
C GLN A 313 7.94 -0.68 19.50
N LEU A 314 8.33 0.22 20.42
CA LEU A 314 9.65 0.20 21.01
C LEU A 314 9.75 -0.82 22.16
N ARG A 315 10.81 -1.63 22.17
CA ARG A 315 11.13 -2.52 23.31
C ARG A 315 11.63 -1.75 24.53
N GLY A 316 12.12 -0.52 24.32
CA GLY A 316 12.58 0.38 25.37
C GLY A 316 13.12 1.68 24.77
N LYS A 317 13.04 2.77 25.52
CA LYS A 317 13.41 4.10 25.04
C LYS A 317 14.93 4.29 24.86
N LYS A 318 15.75 3.83 25.80
CA LYS A 318 17.19 4.18 25.87
C LYS A 318 17.98 3.91 24.57
N ASN A 319 17.68 2.82 23.87
CA ASN A 319 18.38 2.45 22.64
C ASN A 319 17.62 2.84 21.36
N ALA A 320 16.44 3.46 21.47
CA ALA A 320 15.53 3.67 20.35
C ALA A 320 16.17 4.49 19.23
N ILE A 321 16.84 5.61 19.54
CA ILE A 321 17.55 6.42 18.54
C ILE A 321 18.59 5.59 17.78
N ARG A 322 19.43 4.83 18.50
CA ARG A 322 20.47 4.00 17.90
C ARG A 322 19.85 2.94 16.99
N ASP A 323 18.86 2.21 17.48
CA ASP A 323 18.26 1.09 16.77
C ASP A 323 17.53 1.59 15.50
N LEU A 324 16.80 2.71 15.59
CA LEU A 324 16.18 3.37 14.44
C LEU A 324 17.23 3.90 13.45
N SER A 325 18.29 4.54 13.95
CA SER A 325 19.33 5.10 13.10
C SER A 325 20.04 4.02 12.28
N VAL A 326 20.33 2.87 12.90
CA VAL A 326 20.91 1.70 12.22
C VAL A 326 19.93 1.10 11.22
N LEU A 327 18.67 0.91 11.61
CA LEU A 327 17.64 0.31 10.77
C LEU A 327 17.41 1.12 9.49
N HIS A 328 17.32 2.45 9.63
CA HIS A 328 17.01 3.35 8.52
C HIS A 328 18.23 3.96 7.84
N ARG A 329 19.43 3.69 8.37
CA ARG A 329 20.71 4.25 7.89
C ARG A 329 20.69 5.78 7.83
N GLU A 330 20.14 6.38 8.88
CA GLU A 330 20.00 7.83 9.02
C GLU A 330 20.33 8.22 10.46
N PHE A 331 21.13 9.28 10.66
CA PHE A 331 21.43 9.77 12.01
C PHE A 331 20.26 10.61 12.52
N ILE A 332 19.75 10.25 13.70
CA ILE A 332 18.64 10.94 14.37
C ILE A 332 19.21 11.72 15.55
N ASP A 333 18.99 13.03 15.57
CA ASP A 333 19.40 13.90 16.68
C ASP A 333 18.36 13.90 17.81
N TYR A 334 17.08 13.94 17.45
CA TYR A 334 15.99 14.12 18.40
C TYR A 334 14.86 13.14 18.11
N LEU A 335 14.44 12.40 19.13
CA LEU A 335 13.34 11.45 19.02
C LEU A 335 12.21 11.80 19.97
N TYR A 336 11.06 12.16 19.42
CA TYR A 336 9.80 12.37 20.13
C TYR A 336 9.03 11.06 20.25
N ILE A 337 8.71 10.66 21.48
CA ILE A 337 7.92 9.45 21.81
C ILE A 337 6.80 9.77 22.81
N ALA A 338 5.66 9.09 22.68
CA ALA A 338 4.49 9.19 23.56
C ALA A 338 4.25 7.85 24.28
N HIS A 339 3.00 7.40 24.45
CA HIS A 339 2.58 6.09 24.96
C HIS A 339 2.81 5.85 26.46
N PHE A 340 3.90 6.38 26.99
CA PHE A 340 4.32 6.16 28.37
C PHE A 340 3.66 7.14 29.37
N HIS A 341 2.89 8.12 28.89
CA HIS A 341 2.11 9.12 29.67
C HIS A 341 2.90 10.04 30.61
N HIS A 342 4.23 9.92 30.70
CA HIS A 342 5.09 10.76 31.53
C HIS A 342 5.96 11.66 30.67
N GLY A 343 6.09 12.94 31.07
CA GLY A 343 7.02 13.85 30.43
C GLY A 343 8.46 13.57 30.88
N GLY A 344 9.41 13.62 29.95
CA GLY A 344 10.82 13.45 30.28
C GLY A 344 11.74 13.72 29.10
N THR A 345 13.03 13.84 29.38
CA THR A 345 14.08 13.93 28.36
C THR A 345 15.23 13.02 28.79
N LEU A 346 15.77 12.28 27.84
CA LEU A 346 16.92 11.41 28.03
C LEU A 346 17.96 11.73 26.97
N THR A 347 19.08 12.31 27.40
CA THR A 347 20.27 12.44 26.57
C THR A 347 20.91 11.07 26.39
N VAL A 348 21.12 10.66 25.14
CA VAL A 348 21.65 9.33 24.77
C VAL A 348 22.95 9.42 23.98
N GLY A 349 23.38 10.62 23.62
CA GLY A 349 24.62 10.89 22.93
C GLY A 349 24.83 12.38 22.71
N GLU A 350 25.87 12.71 21.96
CA GLU A 350 26.25 14.08 21.59
C GLU A 350 26.48 14.14 20.07
N GLY A 351 26.02 15.23 19.47
CA GLY A 351 26.33 15.65 18.11
C GLY A 351 27.46 16.68 18.10
N LEU A 352 27.65 17.36 16.97
CA LEU A 352 28.70 18.39 16.83
C LEU A 352 28.43 19.62 17.69
N THR A 353 27.16 20.02 17.79
CA THR A 353 26.71 21.27 18.40
C THR A 353 25.54 21.09 19.36
N ASN A 354 25.09 19.85 19.55
CA ASN A 354 23.84 19.52 20.21
C ASN A 354 23.93 18.22 20.99
N ASP A 355 23.06 18.06 21.99
CA ASP A 355 22.79 16.75 22.56
C ASP A 355 21.89 15.93 21.62
N ILE A 356 22.08 14.61 21.64
CA ILE A 356 21.15 13.65 21.03
C ILE A 356 20.17 13.20 22.11
N GLU A 357 18.89 13.52 21.93
CA GLU A 357 17.90 13.40 22.99
C GLU A 357 16.65 12.62 22.59
N ILE A 358 16.13 11.85 23.53
CA ILE A 358 14.80 11.26 23.46
C ILE A 358 13.87 12.13 24.30
N ILE A 359 12.91 12.77 23.65
CA ILE A 359 11.86 13.58 24.27
C ILE A 359 10.62 12.71 24.46
N GLN A 360 10.32 12.42 25.71
CA GLN A 360 9.10 11.72 26.09
C GLN A 360 7.99 12.75 26.32
N ILE A 361 6.99 12.71 25.46
CA ILE A 361 5.83 13.60 25.49
C ILE A 361 4.90 13.13 26.62
N PRO A 362 4.51 14.00 27.57
CA PRO A 362 3.50 13.69 28.57
C PRO A 362 2.12 13.50 27.92
N SER A 363 1.23 12.75 28.58
CA SER A 363 -0.14 12.61 28.08
C SER A 363 -0.97 13.87 28.35
N VAL A 364 -1.88 14.20 27.42
CA VAL A 364 -2.88 15.24 27.64
C VAL A 364 -3.98 14.76 28.59
N MET A 365 -4.29 13.46 28.62
CA MET A 365 -5.26 12.91 29.58
C MET A 365 -4.73 12.80 31.01
N GLY A 366 -3.40 12.74 31.22
CA GLY A 366 -2.78 12.52 32.52
C GLY A 366 -2.95 11.07 33.02
N SER A 367 -2.77 10.85 34.33
CA SER A 367 -2.91 9.54 34.96
C SER A 367 -4.38 9.11 35.10
N ASP A 368 -4.66 7.85 34.80
CA ASP A 368 -5.95 7.18 35.01
C ASP A 368 -5.88 6.16 36.17
N GLU A 369 -6.97 5.43 36.44
CA GLU A 369 -7.04 4.42 37.49
C GLU A 369 -6.02 3.27 37.27
N TYR A 370 -5.72 2.94 36.01
CA TYR A 370 -4.69 1.96 35.68
C TYR A 370 -3.30 2.46 36.07
N SER A 371 -3.00 3.72 35.76
CA SER A 371 -1.75 4.38 36.16
C SER A 371 -1.60 4.44 37.69
N ASP A 372 -2.70 4.69 38.41
CA ASP A 372 -2.75 4.66 39.88
C ASP A 372 -2.43 3.26 40.42
N SER A 373 -2.95 2.20 39.79
CA SER A 373 -2.66 0.81 40.18
C SER A 373 -1.18 0.43 40.03
N LEU A 374 -0.48 1.09 39.10
CA LEU A 374 0.95 0.90 38.86
C LEU A 374 1.84 1.85 39.66
N MET A 375 1.26 2.82 40.37
CA MET A 375 1.97 3.92 41.06
C MET A 375 2.85 4.77 40.12
N THR A 376 2.49 4.83 38.83
CA THR A 376 3.21 5.58 37.80
C THR A 376 2.33 6.72 37.30
N GLY A 377 1.95 7.65 38.16
CA GLY A 377 1.11 8.78 37.81
C GLY A 377 1.91 9.99 37.32
N ALA A 378 1.41 10.68 36.29
CA ALA A 378 1.90 11.98 35.84
C ALA A 378 0.76 12.98 35.65
N LYS A 379 1.08 14.25 35.89
CA LYS A 379 0.20 15.37 35.53
C LYS A 379 0.04 15.47 34.01
N ALA A 380 -1.16 15.82 33.57
CA ALA A 380 -1.44 16.10 32.18
C ALA A 380 -0.53 17.21 31.66
N GLY A 381 -0.07 17.09 30.43
CA GLY A 381 0.90 18.05 29.91
C GLY A 381 1.12 18.02 28.42
N ALA A 382 2.00 18.91 27.98
CA ALA A 382 2.59 18.95 26.66
C ALA A 382 4.04 19.46 26.77
N ASN A 383 4.81 19.32 25.69
CA ASN A 383 6.17 19.88 25.62
C ASN A 383 6.27 20.92 24.51
N PHE A 384 6.86 22.07 24.79
CA PHE A 384 7.27 23.03 23.76
C PHE A 384 8.79 23.16 23.79
N SER A 385 9.44 22.80 22.68
CA SER A 385 10.89 22.89 22.51
C SER A 385 11.25 24.09 21.64
N VAL A 386 12.30 24.83 22.02
CA VAL A 386 12.90 25.85 21.17
C VAL A 386 14.21 25.31 20.62
N PHE A 387 14.33 25.29 19.31
CA PHE A 387 15.55 24.94 18.60
C PHE A 387 16.24 26.20 18.14
N GLU A 388 17.55 26.26 18.39
CA GLU A 388 18.43 27.31 17.92
C GLU A 388 19.40 26.75 16.88
N LYS A 389 19.59 27.52 15.81
CA LYS A 389 20.60 27.23 14.81
C LYS A 389 21.97 27.08 15.49
N ASP A 390 22.74 26.06 15.08
CA ASP A 390 24.07 25.74 15.62
C ASP A 390 24.12 25.42 17.13
N LYS A 391 22.98 25.17 17.78
CA LYS A 391 22.91 24.68 19.18
C LYS A 391 21.96 23.50 19.41
N GLY A 392 21.03 23.27 18.49
CA GLY A 392 19.99 22.27 18.66
C GLY A 392 18.91 22.75 19.63
N ARG A 393 18.37 21.84 20.44
CA ARG A 393 17.32 22.11 21.42
C ARG A 393 17.87 22.92 22.60
N SER A 394 17.57 24.22 22.65
CA SER A 394 18.13 25.14 23.66
C SER A 394 17.20 25.39 24.85
N ILE A 395 15.88 25.31 24.65
CA ILE A 395 14.88 25.53 25.71
C ILE A 395 13.80 24.46 25.62
N SER A 396 13.35 23.98 26.78
CA SER A 396 12.21 23.07 26.88
C SER A 396 11.23 23.57 27.93
N TYR A 397 10.00 23.83 27.50
CA TYR A 397 8.86 24.14 28.36
C TYR A 397 8.07 22.87 28.63
N SER A 398 7.92 22.50 29.91
CA SER A 398 6.98 21.47 30.36
C SER A 398 5.66 22.14 30.72
N ILE A 399 4.69 22.14 29.80
CA ILE A 399 3.36 22.74 30.01
C ILE A 399 2.52 21.77 30.84
N LYS A 400 1.96 22.24 31.96
CA LYS A 400 1.02 21.46 32.80
C LYS A 400 -0.41 21.85 32.46
N LEU A 401 -1.29 20.86 32.40
CA LEU A 401 -2.69 21.03 31.99
C LEU A 401 -3.71 20.71 33.10
N ASN A 402 -3.25 20.24 34.27
CA ASN A 402 -4.07 19.99 35.47
C ASN A 402 -3.24 19.92 36.77
#